data_AF-A0A7S0VBU7-F1
#
_entry.id   AF-A0A7S0VBU7-F1
#
_cell.length_a   1.000
_cell.length_b   1.000
_cell.length_c   1.000
_cell.angle_alpha   90.00
_cell.angle_beta   90.00
_cell.angle_gamma   90.00
#
_symmetry.space_group_name_H-M   'P 1'
#
loop_
_entity.id
_entity.type
_entity.pdbx_description
1 polymer ?
#
loop_
_entity_poly.entity_id
_entity_poly.type
_entity_poly.pdbx_seq_one_letter_code
_entity_poly.pdbx_strand_id
1 'polypeptide(L)'
;MIRSVACRSHIKSIYPTSPHIFHNSFRIPSRKIVCMSENVCHPCLAKNSSSKLDSNEATRLLSEKYKDWKLSSEGTAIKKSFKTKNFVEAISYFNKVCEIAEKQGHHPDLHLKNYQEVEVVISTHAVQGLTLADFNLAGELDNIAVSYSKKWLKEREALEGPSI
;
A
#
# COMPACT_ATOMS: atom_id res chain seq x y z
N MET A 1 2.17 -57.76 22.58
CA MET A 1 1.45 -57.12 23.70
C MET A 1 1.97 -55.70 23.85
N ILE A 2 1.22 -54.71 23.33
CA ILE A 2 1.54 -53.28 23.43
C ILE A 2 0.33 -52.64 24.10
N ARG A 3 0.51 -51.88 25.19
CA ARG A 3 -0.47 -50.86 25.57
C ARG A 3 0.23 -49.60 26.06
N SER A 4 0.17 -48.62 25.15
CA SER A 4 0.48 -47.21 25.28
C SER A 4 -0.45 -46.54 26.30
N VAL A 5 0.10 -45.60 27.07
CA VAL A 5 -0.59 -44.77 28.06
C VAL A 5 -1.16 -43.55 27.34
N ALA A 6 -2.50 -43.39 27.38
CA ALA A 6 -3.18 -42.20 26.87
C ALA A 6 -3.69 -41.34 28.03
N CYS A 7 -3.19 -40.11 28.09
CA CYS A 7 -3.68 -39.01 28.93
C CYS A 7 -4.93 -38.40 28.27
N ARG A 8 -6.04 -38.24 29.01
CA ARG A 8 -7.19 -37.42 28.56
C ARG A 8 -7.92 -36.80 29.74
N SER A 9 -7.61 -35.54 30.02
CA SER A 9 -8.33 -34.67 30.94
C SER A 9 -9.50 -33.98 30.22
N HIS A 10 -10.70 -34.34 30.68
CA HIS A 10 -11.98 -33.65 30.69
C HIS A 10 -12.06 -32.24 30.07
N ILE A 11 -12.82 -32.13 28.96
CA ILE A 11 -13.53 -30.91 28.56
C ILE A 11 -15.02 -31.17 28.81
N LYS A 12 -15.62 -30.49 29.79
CA LYS A 12 -17.08 -30.46 29.96
C LYS A 12 -17.64 -29.31 29.13
N SER A 13 -18.25 -29.69 28.01
CA SER A 13 -19.10 -28.85 27.16
C SER A 13 -20.32 -28.39 27.95
N ILE A 14 -20.52 -27.07 28.05
CA ILE A 14 -21.74 -26.45 28.60
C ILE A 14 -22.47 -25.80 27.44
N TYR A 15 -23.44 -26.51 26.87
CA TYR A 15 -24.52 -25.90 26.09
C TYR A 15 -25.83 -26.55 26.52
N PRO A 16 -26.84 -25.79 26.97
CA PRO A 16 -28.18 -26.32 27.15
C PRO A 16 -28.84 -26.51 25.78
N THR A 17 -29.30 -27.74 25.53
CA THR A 17 -30.26 -28.05 24.48
C THR A 17 -31.66 -27.66 24.95
N SER A 18 -32.42 -26.94 24.12
CA SER A 18 -33.88 -26.95 24.23
C SER A 18 -34.54 -26.73 22.87
N PRO A 19 -35.68 -27.39 22.58
CA PRO A 19 -36.14 -27.65 21.23
C PRO A 19 -37.41 -26.86 20.84
N HIS A 20 -37.77 -27.00 19.56
CA HIS A 20 -39.07 -26.68 18.93
C HIS A 20 -39.30 -25.24 18.43
N ILE A 21 -38.86 -25.06 17.18
CA ILE A 21 -39.64 -24.62 16.00
C ILE A 21 -40.96 -23.87 16.30
N PHE A 22 -40.95 -22.57 16.02
CA PHE A 22 -42.08 -21.87 15.43
C PHE A 22 -41.63 -21.21 14.12
N HIS A 23 -42.08 -21.77 13.00
CA HIS A 23 -42.05 -21.14 11.69
C HIS A 23 -42.97 -19.93 11.72
N ASN A 24 -42.37 -18.74 11.74
CA ASN A 24 -43.04 -17.51 11.35
C ASN A 24 -42.23 -16.93 10.19
N SER A 25 -42.88 -16.79 9.03
CA SER A 25 -42.29 -16.24 7.81
C SER A 25 -42.01 -14.75 7.99
N PHE A 26 -40.94 -14.43 8.69
CA PHE A 26 -40.45 -13.07 8.82
C PHE A 26 -39.71 -12.71 7.52
N ARG A 27 -40.41 -12.01 6.63
CA ARG A 27 -39.82 -11.31 5.50
C ARG A 27 -38.70 -10.42 6.07
N ILE A 28 -37.46 -10.80 5.85
CA ILE A 28 -36.30 -9.96 6.17
C ILE A 28 -36.40 -8.77 5.20
N PRO A 29 -36.67 -7.54 5.65
CA PRO A 29 -36.47 -6.40 4.78
C PRO A 29 -34.98 -6.36 4.49
N SER A 30 -34.61 -6.43 3.21
CA SER A 30 -33.26 -6.22 2.72
C SER A 30 -32.78 -4.86 3.20
N ARG A 31 -32.18 -4.81 4.39
CA ARG A 31 -31.47 -3.63 4.87
C ARG A 31 -30.32 -3.47 3.91
N LYS A 32 -30.48 -2.51 2.99
CA LYS A 32 -29.37 -1.89 2.27
C LYS A 32 -28.29 -1.63 3.31
N ILE A 33 -27.14 -2.25 3.13
CA ILE A 33 -25.91 -1.77 3.75
C ILE A 33 -25.75 -0.35 3.20
N VAL A 34 -26.15 0.65 3.99
CA VAL A 34 -25.88 2.05 3.71
C VAL A 34 -24.55 2.33 4.38
N CYS A 35 -23.48 2.28 3.59
CA CYS A 35 -22.24 2.96 3.95
C CYS A 35 -22.49 4.47 3.84
N MET A 36 -22.64 5.16 4.97
CA MET A 36 -22.49 6.61 5.03
C MET A 36 -21.01 6.95 5.29
N SER A 37 -20.23 6.91 4.21
CA SER A 37 -19.14 7.82 3.95
C SER A 37 -18.93 7.79 2.44
N GLU A 38 -18.84 8.96 1.81
CA GLU A 38 -18.81 9.12 0.34
C GLU A 38 -17.50 8.64 -0.30
N ASN A 39 -16.80 7.66 0.28
CA ASN A 39 -15.67 7.03 -0.37
C ASN A 39 -16.16 5.75 -1.03
N VAL A 40 -16.87 5.95 -2.15
CA VAL A 40 -16.89 4.96 -3.21
C VAL A 40 -15.43 4.77 -3.57
N CYS A 41 -14.82 3.70 -3.06
CA CYS A 41 -13.60 3.16 -3.62
C CYS A 41 -13.94 2.92 -5.09
N HIS A 42 -13.55 3.89 -5.93
CA HIS A 42 -13.72 3.76 -7.36
C HIS A 42 -12.97 2.49 -7.69
N PRO A 43 -13.65 1.46 -8.26
CA PRO A 43 -12.90 0.45 -8.96
C PRO A 43 -11.96 1.23 -9.89
N CYS A 44 -10.77 0.69 -10.11
CA CYS A 44 -9.72 1.15 -11.01
C CYS A 44 -10.15 1.42 -12.47
N LEU A 45 -11.40 1.79 -12.72
CA LEU A 45 -11.94 2.51 -13.85
C LEU A 45 -11.25 3.88 -13.92
N ALA A 46 -10.07 3.83 -14.54
CA ALA A 46 -9.53 4.84 -15.42
C ALA A 46 -10.61 5.81 -15.95
N LYS A 47 -10.93 6.86 -15.21
CA LYS A 47 -11.68 8.02 -15.75
C LYS A 47 -10.79 8.91 -16.64
N ASN A 48 -9.54 8.51 -16.73
CA ASN A 48 -8.50 8.99 -17.60
C ASN A 48 -7.87 7.71 -18.13
N SER A 49 -8.28 7.30 -19.33
CA SER A 49 -7.58 6.33 -20.16
C SER A 49 -6.19 6.90 -20.48
N SER A 50 -5.34 6.98 -19.47
CA SER A 50 -3.96 7.33 -19.63
C SER A 50 -3.33 6.13 -20.31
N SER A 51 -3.09 6.27 -21.61
CA SER A 51 -2.38 5.27 -22.39
C SER A 51 -1.11 4.85 -21.64
N LYS A 52 -0.83 3.54 -21.64
CA LYS A 52 0.41 2.99 -21.10
C LYS A 52 1.59 3.77 -21.66
N LEU A 53 2.44 4.29 -20.79
CA LEU A 53 3.65 5.03 -21.16
C LEU A 53 4.67 4.08 -21.76
N ASP A 54 5.39 4.58 -22.76
CA ASP A 54 6.57 3.90 -23.31
C ASP A 54 7.72 3.93 -22.30
N SER A 55 8.59 2.92 -22.36
CA SER A 55 9.73 2.80 -21.44
C SER A 55 10.74 3.93 -21.60
N ASN A 56 10.93 4.46 -22.82
CA ASN A 56 11.84 5.58 -23.05
C ASN A 56 11.29 6.87 -22.45
N GLU A 57 9.99 7.10 -22.58
CA GLU A 57 9.33 8.27 -22.01
C GLU A 57 9.32 8.22 -20.47
N ALA A 58 9.04 7.05 -19.89
CA ALA A 58 9.15 6.84 -18.46
C ALA A 58 10.58 7.16 -17.96
N THR A 59 11.60 6.67 -18.66
CA THR A 59 13.01 6.92 -18.33
C THR A 59 13.36 8.41 -18.42
N ARG A 60 12.85 9.10 -19.43
CA ARG A 60 13.05 10.55 -19.61
C ARG A 60 12.42 11.35 -18.46
N LEU A 61 11.18 11.04 -18.07
CA LEU A 61 10.52 11.71 -16.95
C LEU A 61 11.28 11.49 -15.63
N LEU A 62 11.81 10.29 -15.41
CA LEU A 62 12.62 9.98 -14.23
C LEU A 62 13.90 10.82 -14.16
N SER A 63 14.64 10.95 -15.27
CA SER A 63 15.90 11.68 -15.28
C SER A 63 15.71 13.20 -15.17
N GLU A 64 14.66 13.75 -15.76
CA GLU A 64 14.39 15.19 -15.77
C GLU A 64 13.78 15.68 -14.45
N LYS A 65 12.78 14.96 -13.92
CA LYS A 65 11.91 15.47 -12.85
C LYS A 65 11.93 14.63 -11.56
N TYR A 66 12.07 13.31 -11.66
CA TYR A 66 11.88 12.39 -10.53
C TYR A 66 13.15 11.61 -10.19
N LYS A 67 14.24 12.34 -9.89
CA LYS A 67 15.59 11.78 -9.73
C LYS A 67 15.74 10.73 -8.62
N ASP A 68 14.88 10.81 -7.59
CA ASP A 68 14.87 9.83 -6.49
C ASP A 68 14.13 8.52 -6.83
N TRP A 69 13.41 8.51 -7.95
CA TRP A 69 12.63 7.38 -8.41
C TRP A 69 13.44 6.56 -9.42
N LYS A 70 13.29 5.24 -9.34
CA LYS A 70 13.93 4.28 -10.24
C LYS A 70 12.87 3.46 -10.95
N LEU A 71 13.11 3.19 -12.23
CA LEU A 71 12.29 2.26 -13.00
C LEU A 71 12.53 0.82 -12.50
N SER A 72 11.48 0.00 -12.42
CA SER A 72 11.63 -1.42 -12.14
C SER A 72 12.36 -2.13 -13.27
N SER A 73 12.97 -3.29 -12.97
CA SER A 73 13.64 -4.13 -13.98
C SER A 73 12.73 -4.51 -15.14
N GLU A 74 11.43 -4.64 -14.88
CA GLU A 74 10.42 -5.00 -15.86
C GLU A 74 9.89 -3.78 -16.64
N GLY A 75 10.24 -2.55 -16.23
CA GLY A 75 9.75 -1.32 -16.84
C GLY A 75 8.28 -1.01 -16.56
N THR A 76 7.66 -1.68 -15.59
CA THR A 76 6.22 -1.61 -15.31
C THR A 76 5.85 -0.81 -14.08
N ALA A 77 6.83 -0.48 -13.24
CA ALA A 77 6.63 0.28 -12.00
C ALA A 77 7.78 1.25 -11.75
N ILE A 78 7.52 2.28 -10.95
CA ILE A 78 8.55 3.18 -10.41
C ILE A 78 8.69 2.95 -8.91
N LYS A 79 9.92 3.04 -8.40
CA LYS A 79 10.26 2.74 -7.01
C LYS A 79 11.11 3.85 -6.40
N LYS A 80 10.79 4.25 -5.18
CA LYS A 80 11.61 5.14 -4.35
C LYS A 80 11.88 4.48 -3.01
N SER A 81 13.16 4.38 -2.64
CA SER A 81 13.57 3.75 -1.39
C SER A 81 14.48 4.67 -0.59
N PHE A 82 14.24 4.78 0.71
CA PHE A 82 15.02 5.60 1.62
C PHE A 82 14.94 5.11 3.07
N LYS A 83 15.83 5.61 3.93
CA LYS A 83 15.77 5.30 5.37
C LYS A 83 15.38 6.52 6.18
N THR A 84 14.31 6.40 6.95
CA THR A 84 13.90 7.42 7.91
C THR A 84 14.77 7.39 9.16
N LYS A 85 14.68 8.42 9.99
CA LYS A 85 15.43 8.56 11.25
C LYS A 85 15.06 7.46 12.25
N ASN A 86 13.81 7.02 12.26
CA ASN A 86 13.27 5.98 13.13
C ASN A 86 11.92 5.47 12.59
N PHE A 87 11.33 4.49 13.28
CA PHE A 87 10.04 3.88 12.93
C PHE A 87 8.87 4.86 12.93
N VAL A 88 8.81 5.79 13.90
CA VAL A 88 7.72 6.77 14.00
C VAL A 88 7.70 7.69 12.77
N GLU A 89 8.88 8.11 12.31
CA GLU A 89 9.00 8.92 11.08
C GLU A 89 8.57 8.13 9.83
N ALA A 90 8.83 6.82 9.77
CA ALA A 90 8.37 5.97 8.66
C ALA A 90 6.84 5.88 8.62
N ILE A 91 6.20 5.65 9.77
CA ILE A 91 4.74 5.60 9.87
C ILE A 91 4.10 6.97 9.58
N SER A 92 4.71 8.05 10.07
CA SER A 92 4.26 9.43 9.77
C SER A 92 4.30 9.73 8.27
N TYR A 93 5.35 9.29 7.58
CA TYR A 93 5.43 9.39 6.12
C TYR A 93 4.30 8.59 5.45
N PHE A 94 4.06 7.34 5.86
CA PHE A 94 2.98 6.52 5.31
C PHE A 94 1.59 7.12 5.50
N ASN A 95 1.30 7.70 6.66
CA ASN A 95 0.01 8.35 6.88
C ASN A 95 -0.24 9.48 5.87
N LYS A 96 0.77 10.30 5.59
CA LYS A 96 0.69 11.36 4.56
C LYS A 96 0.52 10.78 3.15
N VAL A 97 1.24 9.69 2.84
CA VAL A 97 1.06 8.99 1.56
C VAL A 97 -0.37 8.48 1.42
N CYS A 98 -0.95 7.90 2.47
CA CYS A 98 -2.34 7.43 2.46
C CYS A 98 -3.33 8.58 2.17
N GLU A 99 -3.19 9.73 2.83
CA GLU A 99 -4.05 10.90 2.58
C GLU A 99 -3.99 11.37 1.11
N ILE A 100 -2.77 11.44 0.55
CA ILE A 100 -2.57 11.83 -0.85
C ILE A 100 -3.11 10.79 -1.82
N ALA A 101 -2.84 9.51 -1.56
CA ALA A 101 -3.28 8.39 -2.40
C ALA A 101 -4.81 8.30 -2.48
N GLU A 102 -5.50 8.41 -1.33
CA GLU A 102 -6.97 8.43 -1.27
C GLU A 102 -7.55 9.65 -2.00
N LYS A 103 -6.94 10.83 -1.83
CA LYS A 103 -7.37 12.04 -2.54
C LYS A 103 -7.22 11.92 -4.06
N GLN A 104 -6.15 11.27 -4.53
CA GLN A 104 -5.90 11.05 -5.96
C GLN A 104 -6.65 9.83 -6.52
N GLY A 105 -7.19 8.96 -5.66
CA GLY A 105 -7.76 7.68 -6.05
C GLY A 105 -6.73 6.74 -6.69
N HIS A 106 -5.45 6.89 -6.35
CA HIS A 106 -4.34 6.10 -6.91
C HIS A 106 -3.44 5.62 -5.77
N HIS A 107 -3.38 4.31 -5.59
CA HIS A 107 -2.81 3.71 -4.39
C HIS A 107 -1.44 3.07 -4.69
N PRO A 108 -0.36 3.50 -4.03
CA PRO A 108 0.95 2.87 -4.17
C PRO A 108 1.07 1.64 -3.26
N ASP A 109 1.99 0.75 -3.58
CA ASP A 109 2.42 -0.29 -2.65
C ASP A 109 3.47 0.29 -1.69
N LEU A 110 3.25 0.09 -0.39
CA LEU A 110 4.10 0.60 0.69
C LEU A 110 4.77 -0.55 1.41
N HIS A 111 6.11 -0.53 1.43
CA HIS A 111 6.92 -1.52 2.12
C HIS A 111 7.73 -0.86 3.23
N LEU A 112 7.59 -1.39 4.45
CA LEU A 112 8.44 -1.04 5.59
C LEU A 112 9.31 -2.24 5.96
N LYS A 113 10.62 -2.09 5.78
CA LYS A 113 11.63 -3.10 6.09
C LYS A 113 12.52 -2.56 7.21
N ASN A 114 13.08 -3.44 8.03
CA ASN A 114 14.08 -3.09 9.05
C ASN A 114 13.72 -1.83 9.85
N TYR A 115 12.46 -1.73 10.29
CA TYR A 115 11.85 -0.63 11.07
C TYR A 115 11.94 0.82 10.52
N GLN A 116 12.83 1.15 9.59
CA GLN A 116 13.03 2.52 9.09
C GLN A 116 13.28 2.58 7.58
N GLU A 117 13.36 1.43 6.90
CA GLU A 117 13.58 1.39 5.46
C GLU A 117 12.23 1.41 4.76
N VAL A 118 11.95 2.53 4.13
CA VAL A 118 10.73 2.77 3.38
C VAL A 118 11.02 2.52 1.90
N GLU A 119 10.14 1.77 1.26
CA GLU A 119 10.08 1.62 -0.18
C GLU A 119 8.65 1.85 -0.66
N VAL A 120 8.49 2.77 -1.61
CA VAL A 120 7.23 3.09 -2.27
C VAL A 120 7.31 2.60 -3.70
N VAL A 121 6.34 1.80 -4.13
CA VAL A 121 6.22 1.29 -5.49
C VAL A 121 4.92 1.81 -6.09
N ILE A 122 4.99 2.42 -7.27
CA ILE A 122 3.82 2.95 -7.96
C ILE A 122 3.71 2.27 -9.32
N SER A 123 2.52 1.74 -9.60
CA SER A 123 2.14 1.23 -10.92
C SER A 123 0.63 1.30 -11.12
N THR A 124 0.19 1.32 -12.37
CA THR A 124 -1.23 1.23 -12.70
C THR A 124 -1.59 -0.21 -13.06
N HIS A 125 -2.18 -0.94 -12.10
CA HIS A 125 -2.53 -2.36 -12.27
C HIS A 125 -3.45 -2.63 -13.48
N ALA A 126 -4.36 -1.70 -13.80
CA ALA A 126 -5.30 -1.84 -14.90
C ALA A 126 -4.63 -1.96 -16.29
N VAL A 127 -3.44 -1.37 -16.47
CA VAL A 127 -2.69 -1.41 -17.74
C VAL A 127 -1.41 -2.26 -17.66
N GLN A 128 -1.18 -2.92 -16.51
CA GLN A 128 0.04 -3.69 -16.23
C GLN A 128 1.31 -2.89 -16.61
N GLY A 129 1.39 -1.66 -16.12
CA GLY A 129 2.46 -0.74 -16.48
C GLY A 129 2.28 0.65 -15.91
N LEU A 130 3.02 1.59 -16.48
CA LEU A 130 3.03 2.98 -16.06
C LEU A 130 2.07 3.83 -16.89
N THR A 131 1.49 4.82 -16.25
CA THR A 131 0.68 5.88 -16.82
C THR A 131 1.11 7.22 -16.21
N LEU A 132 0.61 8.33 -16.75
CA LEU A 132 0.92 9.65 -16.22
C LEU A 132 0.43 9.82 -14.76
N ALA A 133 -0.61 9.08 -14.35
CA ALA A 133 -1.11 9.10 -12.98
C ALA A 133 -0.05 8.63 -11.96
N ASP A 134 0.78 7.65 -12.35
CA ASP A 134 1.86 7.15 -11.50
C ASP A 134 2.90 8.25 -11.22
N PHE A 135 3.27 9.00 -12.24
CA PHE A 135 4.22 10.12 -12.13
C PHE A 135 3.63 11.31 -11.40
N ASN A 136 2.33 11.59 -11.57
CA ASN A 136 1.66 12.65 -10.81
C ASN A 136 1.64 12.32 -9.32
N LEU A 137 1.31 11.08 -8.96
CA LEU A 137 1.37 10.63 -7.57
C LEU A 137 2.81 10.73 -7.05
N ALA A 138 3.81 10.24 -7.79
CA ALA A 138 5.22 10.35 -7.41
C ALA A 138 5.63 11.80 -7.08
N GLY A 139 5.20 12.78 -7.89
CA GLY A 139 5.46 14.20 -7.65
C GLY A 139 4.80 14.75 -6.39
N GLU A 140 3.58 14.34 -6.09
CA GLU A 140 2.92 14.72 -4.82
C GLU A 140 3.65 14.12 -3.62
N LEU A 141 4.13 12.88 -3.72
CA LEU A 141 4.88 12.22 -2.65
C LEU A 141 6.26 12.83 -2.42
N ASP A 142 6.90 13.38 -3.45
CA ASP A 142 8.18 14.08 -3.33
C ASP A 142 8.07 15.38 -2.52
N ASN A 143 6.88 15.99 -2.44
CA ASN A 143 6.63 17.17 -1.61
C ASN A 143 6.51 16.86 -0.11
N ILE A 144 6.47 15.58 0.27
CA ILE A 144 6.38 15.19 1.67
C ILE A 144 7.75 15.38 2.33
N ALA A 145 7.80 16.24 3.35
CA ALA A 145 9.00 16.36 4.19
C ALA A 145 9.27 15.05 4.96
N VAL A 146 10.50 14.53 4.83
CA VAL A 146 10.96 13.29 5.47
C VAL A 146 12.17 13.56 6.36
N SER A 147 12.11 13.06 7.59
CA SER A 147 13.26 13.01 8.49
C SER A 147 14.11 11.77 8.16
N TYR A 148 15.20 11.93 7.41
CA TYR A 148 16.09 10.84 7.02
C TYR A 148 17.05 10.40 8.14
N SER A 149 17.52 9.16 8.07
CA SER A 149 18.63 8.68 8.90
C SER A 149 19.93 9.40 8.54
N LYS A 150 20.71 9.81 9.54
CA LYS A 150 22.03 10.43 9.33
C LYS A 150 22.96 9.55 8.51
N LYS A 151 22.90 8.22 8.73
CA LYS A 151 23.70 7.25 7.97
C LYS A 151 23.31 7.26 6.50
N TRP A 152 22.01 7.25 6.21
CA TRP A 152 21.47 7.29 4.85
C TRP A 152 21.86 8.55 4.08
N LEU A 153 21.80 9.73 4.74
CA LEU A 153 22.19 10.99 4.11
C LEU A 153 23.67 10.99 3.69
N LYS A 154 24.57 10.50 4.55
CA LYS A 154 25.99 10.37 4.23
C LYS A 154 26.25 9.40 3.08
N GLU A 155 25.53 8.27 3.06
CA GLU A 155 25.63 7.28 1.99
C GLU A 155 25.16 7.85 0.64
N ARG A 156 24.12 8.70 0.62
CA ARG A 156 23.66 9.36 -0.61
C ARG A 156 24.61 10.46 -1.09
N GLU A 157 25.12 11.29 -0.18
CA GLU A 157 26.10 12.33 -0.53
C GLU A 157 27.36 11.72 -1.14
N ALA A 158 27.80 10.55 -0.67
CA ALA A 158 28.93 9.83 -1.26
C ALA A 158 28.66 9.32 -2.69
N LEU A 159 27.40 9.09 -3.06
CA LEU A 159 27.01 8.60 -4.39
C LEU A 159 26.77 9.74 -5.39
N GLU A 160 26.23 10.87 -4.93
CA GLU A 160 25.79 11.99 -5.79
C GLU A 160 26.69 13.22 -5.71
N GLY A 161 27.64 13.23 -4.77
CA GLY A 161 28.46 14.39 -4.45
C GLY A 161 27.75 15.37 -3.50
N PRO A 162 28.49 16.31 -2.87
CA PRO A 162 27.89 17.34 -2.04
C PRO A 162 26.94 18.19 -2.88
N SER A 163 25.72 18.39 -2.37
CA SER A 163 24.80 19.38 -2.94
C SER A 163 25.43 20.76 -2.75
N ILE A 164 25.84 21.39 -3.86
CA ILE A 164 26.51 22.69 -3.92
C ILE A 164 25.58 23.79 -3.42
#